data_AF-F3KUY0-F1
#
_entry.id   AF-F3KUY0-F1
#
_cell.length_a   1.000
_cell.length_b   1.000
_cell.length_c   1.000
_cell.angle_alpha   90.00
_cell.angle_beta   90.00
_cell.angle_gamma   90.00
#
_symmetry.space_group_name_H-M   'P 1'
#
loop_
_entity.id
_entity.type
_entity.pdbx_description
1 polymer ?
#
loop_
_entity_poly.entity_id
_entity_poly.type
_entity_poly.pdbx_seq_one_letter_code
_entity_poly.pdbx_strand_id
1 'polypeptide(L)'
;GAAADGVTIPGGKQATELAVRRIAETMPGQYSSTAQDLMRGKPSEIDHLNGHVARRGAALGVPTPVNRALWTLVKLLENTPQATQVTA
;
A
#
# COMPACT_ATOMS: atom_id res chain seq x y z
N GLY A 1 10.31 -3.62 10.03
CA GLY A 1 10.70 -2.96 8.77
C GLY A 1 11.91 -3.71 8.24
N ALA A 2 12.08 -3.85 6.93
CA ALA A 2 12.96 -4.87 6.31
C ALA A 2 14.28 -5.16 7.05
N ALA A 3 15.06 -4.13 7.43
CA ALA A 3 16.30 -4.32 8.19
C ALA A 3 16.13 -5.00 9.57
N ALA A 4 15.07 -4.64 10.31
CA ALA A 4 14.71 -5.30 11.57
C ALA A 4 14.18 -6.73 11.36
N ASP A 5 13.80 -7.08 10.13
CA ASP A 5 13.46 -8.45 9.71
C ASP A 5 14.70 -9.20 9.16
N GLY A 6 15.91 -8.62 9.26
CA GLY A 6 17.14 -9.21 8.72
C GLY A 6 17.26 -9.15 7.20
N VAL A 7 16.39 -8.40 6.52
CA VAL A 7 16.38 -8.26 5.06
C VAL A 7 17.24 -7.08 4.63
N THR A 8 18.27 -7.38 3.82
CA THR A 8 19.11 -6.39 3.18
C THR A 8 18.55 -6.03 1.80
N ILE A 9 18.23 -4.75 1.59
CA ILE A 9 17.79 -4.25 0.29
C ILE A 9 19.02 -3.91 -0.56
N PRO A 10 19.18 -4.48 -1.78
CA PRO A 10 20.27 -4.12 -2.68
C PRO A 10 20.32 -2.61 -2.96
N GLY A 11 21.51 -2.02 -2.87
CA GLY A 11 21.70 -0.56 -3.05
C GLY A 11 21.23 0.30 -1.88
N GLY A 12 20.62 -0.28 -0.83
CA GLY A 12 20.22 0.41 0.38
C GLY A 12 19.07 1.42 0.20
N LYS A 13 18.86 2.25 1.22
CA LYS A 13 17.71 3.17 1.31
C LYS A 13 17.69 4.19 0.17
N GLN A 14 18.81 4.84 -0.12
CA GLN A 14 18.89 5.87 -1.17
C GLN A 14 18.53 5.32 -2.55
N ALA A 15 19.08 4.15 -2.92
CA ALA A 15 18.75 3.51 -4.19
C ALA A 15 17.26 3.11 -4.26
N THR A 16 16.70 2.63 -3.14
CA THR A 16 15.28 2.29 -3.03
C THR A 16 14.41 3.53 -3.24
N GLU A 17 14.71 4.64 -2.58
CA GLU A 17 13.96 5.89 -2.71
C GLU A 17 14.00 6.43 -4.14
N LEU A 18 15.17 6.42 -4.78
CA LEU A 18 15.31 6.82 -6.19
C LEU A 18 14.51 5.89 -7.13
N ALA A 19 14.56 4.58 -6.90
CA ALA A 19 13.80 3.63 -7.70
C ALA A 19 12.29 3.85 -7.58
N VAL A 20 11.79 4.08 -6.35
CA VAL A 20 10.36 4.35 -6.10
C VAL A 20 9.93 5.68 -6.74
N ARG A 21 10.73 6.74 -6.65
CA ARG A 21 10.41 8.03 -7.30
C ARG A 21 10.30 7.91 -8.82
N ARG A 22 11.20 7.16 -9.46
CA ARG A 22 11.17 6.94 -10.91
C ARG A 22 9.91 6.25 -11.41
N ILE A 23 9.20 5.49 -10.58
CA ILE A 23 7.91 4.89 -10.98
C ILE A 23 6.89 5.99 -11.30
N ALA A 24 6.83 7.05 -10.49
CA ALA A 24 5.91 8.16 -10.73
C ALA A 24 6.25 8.95 -12.01
N GLU A 25 7.54 9.06 -12.33
CA GLU A 25 8.04 9.73 -13.54
C GLU A 25 7.78 8.91 -14.81
N THR A 26 7.96 7.59 -14.73
CA THR A 26 7.86 6.69 -15.89
C THR A 26 6.45 6.20 -16.16
N MET A 27 5.54 6.28 -15.19
CA MET A 27 4.17 5.79 -15.28
C MET A 27 3.13 6.81 -14.76
N PRO A 28 3.10 8.06 -15.29
CA PRO A 28 2.33 9.15 -14.69
C PRO A 28 0.80 8.95 -14.74
N GLY A 29 0.28 8.13 -15.65
CA GLY A 29 -1.15 7.82 -15.77
C GLY A 29 -1.56 6.48 -15.15
N GLN A 30 -0.63 5.75 -14.53
CA GLN A 30 -0.89 4.39 -14.07
C GLN A 30 -1.59 4.39 -12.71
N TYR A 31 -2.73 3.70 -12.63
CA TYR A 31 -3.37 3.39 -11.35
C TYR A 31 -2.79 2.09 -10.78
N SER A 32 -2.55 2.05 -9.46
CA SER A 32 -2.16 0.82 -8.76
C SER A 32 -3.29 -0.22 -8.81
N SER A 33 -2.94 -1.51 -8.67
CA SER A 33 -3.94 -2.59 -8.56
C SER A 33 -4.94 -2.32 -7.43
N THR A 34 -4.47 -1.89 -6.26
CA THR A 34 -5.34 -1.49 -5.14
C THR A 34 -6.34 -0.40 -5.53
N ALA A 35 -5.91 0.65 -6.24
CA ALA A 35 -6.83 1.69 -6.71
C ALA A 35 -7.86 1.13 -7.70
N GLN A 36 -7.42 0.26 -8.61
CA GLN A 36 -8.32 -0.38 -9.58
C GLN A 36 -9.32 -1.34 -8.91
N ASP A 37 -8.92 -2.07 -7.87
CA ASP A 37 -9.81 -2.94 -7.10
C ASP A 37 -10.89 -2.12 -6.40
N LEU A 38 -10.51 -1.00 -5.76
CA LEU A 38 -11.44 -0.05 -5.16
C LEU A 38 -12.43 0.54 -6.18
N MET A 39 -11.94 0.93 -7.36
CA MET A 39 -12.79 1.43 -8.45
C MET A 39 -13.80 0.39 -8.96
N ARG A 40 -13.49 -0.90 -8.81
CA ARG A 40 -14.35 -2.02 -9.24
C ARG A 40 -15.13 -2.66 -8.09
N GLY A 41 -15.02 -2.14 -6.88
CA GLY A 41 -15.66 -2.71 -5.68
C GLY A 41 -15.15 -4.11 -5.32
N LYS A 42 -13.89 -4.44 -5.67
CA LYS A 42 -13.27 -5.73 -5.37
C LYS A 42 -12.43 -5.65 -4.10
N PRO A 43 -12.30 -6.75 -3.34
CA PRO A 43 -11.29 -6.85 -2.29
C PRO A 43 -9.89 -6.66 -2.88
N SER A 44 -9.06 -5.84 -2.24
CA SER A 44 -7.66 -5.63 -2.64
C SER A 44 -6.68 -6.47 -1.81
N GLU A 45 -5.41 -6.48 -2.22
CA GLU A 45 -4.33 -7.14 -1.48
C GLU A 45 -3.77 -6.29 -0.30
N ILE A 46 -4.44 -5.22 0.13
CA ILE A 46 -3.90 -4.27 1.13
C ILE A 46 -3.48 -4.93 2.45
N ASP A 47 -4.16 -6.01 2.85
CA ASP A 47 -3.83 -6.78 4.04
C ASP A 47 -2.45 -7.46 3.97
N HIS A 48 -2.00 -7.80 2.75
CA HIS A 48 -0.70 -8.40 2.47
C HIS A 48 0.38 -7.37 2.11
N LEU A 49 -0.01 -6.14 1.79
CA LEU A 49 0.90 -5.02 1.52
C LEU A 49 1.15 -4.20 2.79
N ASN A 50 0.48 -3.06 2.95
CA ASN A 50 0.67 -2.17 4.10
C ASN A 50 0.25 -2.85 5.42
N GLY A 51 -0.77 -3.71 5.38
CA GLY A 51 -1.20 -4.50 6.54
C GLY A 51 -0.10 -5.43 7.05
N HIS A 52 0.65 -6.07 6.14
CA HIS A 52 1.79 -6.91 6.51
C HIS A 52 2.89 -6.09 7.18
N VAL A 53 3.28 -4.96 6.59
CA VAL A 53 4.32 -4.08 7.15
C VAL A 53 3.93 -3.56 8.53
N ALA A 54 2.66 -3.17 8.73
CA ALA A 54 2.15 -2.70 10.01
C ALA A 54 2.24 -3.80 11.09
N ARG A 55 1.80 -5.02 10.77
CA ARG A 55 1.88 -6.18 11.69
C ARG A 55 3.32 -6.56 12.02
N ARG A 56 4.22 -6.61 11.02
CA ARG A 56 5.66 -6.87 11.26
C ARG A 56 6.30 -5.78 12.10
N GLY A 57 5.98 -4.51 11.83
CA GLY A 57 6.45 -3.38 12.62
C GLY A 57 6.07 -3.51 14.10
N ALA A 58 4.79 -3.79 14.37
CA ALA A 58 4.31 -4.01 15.74
C ALA A 58 5.02 -5.18 16.44
N ALA A 59 5.18 -6.32 15.75
CA ALA A 59 5.85 -7.50 16.30
C ALA A 59 7.34 -7.25 16.64
N LEU A 60 7.99 -6.33 15.93
CA LEU A 60 9.40 -5.98 16.12
C LEU A 60 9.61 -4.71 16.93
N GLY A 61 8.56 -4.08 17.46
CA GLY A 61 8.66 -2.80 18.16
C GLY A 61 9.09 -1.62 17.26
N VAL A 62 8.92 -1.72 15.95
CA VAL A 62 9.26 -0.67 14.98
C VAL A 62 8.00 0.11 14.57
N PRO A 63 7.91 1.43 14.88
CA PRO A 63 6.79 2.25 14.48
C PRO A 63 6.60 2.30 12.96
N THR A 64 5.37 2.05 12.49
CA THR A 64 5.00 2.08 11.07
C THR A 64 3.71 2.88 10.84
N PRO A 65 3.62 4.14 11.34
CA PRO A 65 2.37 4.89 11.39
C PRO A 65 1.75 5.12 10.00
N VAL A 66 2.58 5.40 8.98
CA VAL A 66 2.10 5.61 7.61
C VAL A 66 1.49 4.34 7.02
N ASN A 67 2.10 3.17 7.23
CA ASN A 67 1.54 1.90 6.75
C ASN A 67 0.21 1.58 7.44
N ARG A 68 0.12 1.83 8.76
CA ARG A 68 -1.14 1.65 9.49
C ARG A 68 -2.23 2.59 8.99
N ALA A 69 -1.91 3.85 8.72
CA ALA A 69 -2.86 4.83 8.19
C ALA A 69 -3.35 4.42 6.80
N LEU A 70 -2.44 4.11 5.87
CA LEU A 70 -2.80 3.67 4.51
C LEU A 70 -3.66 2.41 4.52
N TRP A 71 -3.28 1.39 5.30
CA TRP A 71 -4.07 0.18 5.46
C TRP A 71 -5.48 0.50 5.97
N THR A 72 -5.60 1.30 7.03
CA THR A 72 -6.89 1.66 7.63
C THR A 72 -7.79 2.39 6.62
N LEU A 73 -7.25 3.36 5.89
CA LEU A 73 -8.00 4.14 4.90
C LEU A 73 -8.52 3.25 3.76
N VAL A 74 -7.70 2.35 3.22
CA VAL A 74 -8.14 1.44 2.16
C VAL A 74 -9.19 0.46 2.68
N LYS A 75 -9.03 -0.13 3.87
CA LYS A 75 -10.07 -1.00 4.45
C LYS A 75 -11.40 -0.27 4.67
N LEU A 76 -11.37 1.03 5.01
CA LEU A 76 -12.59 1.83 5.10
C LEU A 76 -13.25 2.01 3.74
N LEU A 77 -12.47 2.29 2.69
CA LEU A 77 -12.99 2.44 1.33
C LEU A 77 -13.55 1.12 0.78
N GLU A 78 -12.91 -0.02 1.02
CA GLU A 78 -13.40 -1.36 0.62
C GLU A 78 -14.76 -1.69 1.24
N ASN A 79 -15.01 -1.24 2.47
CA ASN A 79 -16.23 -1.52 3.22
C ASN A 79 -17.32 -0.46 3.02
N THR A 80 -17.08 0.54 2.18
CA THR A 80 -18.09 1.56 1.85
C THR A 80 -18.99 1.00 0.73
N PRO A 81 -20.32 0.89 0.93
CA PRO A 81 -21.22 0.46 -0.12
C PRO A 81 -21.08 1.36 -1.35
N GLN A 82 -20.81 0.78 -2.51
CA GLN A 82 -20.71 1.56 -3.74
C GLN A 82 -22.09 2.15 -4.03
N ALA A 83 -22.20 3.47 -4.17
CA ALA A 83 -23.44 4.10 -4.62
C ALA A 83 -23.77 3.51 -6.00
N THR A 84 -24.89 2.79 -6.08
CA THR A 84 -25.40 2.22 -7.33
C THR A 84 -25.40 3.31 -8.38
N GLN A 85 -24.59 3.18 -9.42
CA GLN A 85 -24.74 4.04 -10.59
C GLN A 85 -26.10 3.69 -11.19
N VAL A 86 -27.08 4.59 -10.99
CA VAL A 86 -28.34 4.57 -11.73
C VAL A 86 -27.98 4.93 -13.16
N THR A 87 -27.79 3.92 -14.00
CA THR A 87 -27.80 4.12 -15.46
C THR A 87 -29.22 4.51 -15.85
N ALA A 88 -29.39 5.77 -16.23
CA ALA A 88 -30.55 6.25 -16.98
C ALA A 88 -30.43 5.84 -18.45
#